data_AF-A0A8K0PD56-F1
#
_entry.id   AF-A0A8K0PD56-F1
#
_cell.length_a   1.000
_cell.length_b   1.000
_cell.length_c   1.000
_cell.angle_alpha   90.00
_cell.angle_beta   90.00
_cell.angle_gamma   90.00
#
_symmetry.space_group_name_H-M   'P 1'
#
loop_
_entity.id
_entity.type
_entity.pdbx_description
1 polymer ?
#
loop_
_entity_poly.entity_id
_entity_poly.type
_entity_poly.pdbx_seq_one_letter_code
_entity_poly.pdbx_strand_id
1 'polypeptide(L)'
;MAPISIQEMEDAIFYCHDIPRPKDKTTQLVQFANDTAAWATAINPTRAKTLLQHYTISLEGWMKHWRLRPNPNKSSFLIFTDKRP
;
A
#
# COMPACT_ATOMS: atom_id res chain seq x y z
N MET A 1 -21.70 33.37 -6.47
CA MET A 1 -20.65 32.34 -6.52
C MET A 1 -20.39 31.93 -5.08
N ALA A 2 -20.89 30.78 -4.64
CA ALA A 2 -20.75 30.34 -3.25
C ALA A 2 -19.33 29.78 -3.04
N PRO A 3 -18.65 30.08 -1.92
CA PRO A 3 -17.33 29.54 -1.65
C PRO A 3 -17.41 28.03 -1.48
N ILE A 4 -16.42 27.33 -2.05
CA ILE A 4 -16.24 25.88 -1.88
C ILE A 4 -15.99 25.64 -0.38
N SER A 5 -16.96 25.00 0.27
CA SER A 5 -16.83 24.49 1.63
C SER A 5 -15.62 23.56 1.70
N ILE A 6 -14.55 24.00 2.36
CA ILE A 6 -13.48 23.10 2.78
C ILE A 6 -14.12 22.21 3.86
N GLN A 7 -14.48 20.99 3.46
CA GLN A 7 -14.88 19.95 4.39
C GLN A 7 -13.73 19.80 5.39
N GLU A 8 -13.98 20.08 6.67
CA GLU A 8 -13.01 19.88 7.74
C GLU A 8 -12.44 18.47 7.60
N MET A 9 -11.12 18.36 7.40
CA MET A 9 -10.45 17.06 7.47
C MET A 9 -10.46 16.68 8.94
N GLU A 10 -11.46 15.90 9.34
CA GLU A 10 -11.47 15.25 10.65
C GLU A 10 -10.22 14.36 10.73
N ASP A 11 -9.39 14.58 11.76
CA ASP A 11 -8.20 13.77 12.00
C ASP A 11 -8.61 12.33 12.32
N ALA A 12 -8.33 11.41 11.40
CA ALA A 12 -8.59 9.98 11.59
C ALA A 12 -7.41 9.32 12.31
N ILE A 13 -7.65 8.80 13.51
CA ILE A 13 -6.67 7.99 14.25
C ILE A 13 -6.75 6.55 13.76
N PHE A 14 -5.63 6.03 13.27
CA PHE A 14 -5.54 4.67 12.77
C PHE A 14 -4.42 3.91 13.50
N TYR A 15 -4.75 2.78 14.14
CA TYR A 15 -3.73 1.93 14.74
C TYR A 15 -3.01 1.16 13.63
N CYS A 16 -1.70 1.37 13.49
CA CYS A 16 -0.92 0.74 12.43
C CYS A 16 -1.06 -0.80 12.42
N HIS A 17 -1.33 -1.41 13.58
CA HIS A 17 -1.49 -2.85 13.73
C HIS A 17 -2.77 -3.42 13.09
N ASP A 18 -3.76 -2.59 12.77
CA ASP A 18 -5.03 -3.05 12.17
C ASP A 18 -4.91 -3.31 10.65
N ILE A 19 -3.80 -2.88 10.04
CA ILE A 19 -3.53 -3.17 8.63
C ILE A 19 -3.33 -4.69 8.44
N PRO A 20 -3.86 -5.29 7.35
CA PRO A 20 -3.64 -6.70 7.07
C PRO A 20 -2.15 -6.95 6.81
N ARG A 21 -1.52 -7.70 7.72
CA ARG A 21 -0.15 -8.17 7.55
C ARG A 21 -0.11 -9.29 6.48
N PRO A 22 0.89 -9.30 5.59
CA PRO A 22 1.10 -10.43 4.68
C PRO A 22 1.21 -11.75 5.45
N LYS A 23 0.61 -12.82 4.92
CA LYS A 23 0.61 -14.15 5.57
C LYS A 23 1.84 -14.99 5.22
N ASP A 24 2.45 -14.71 4.07
CA ASP A 24 3.65 -15.37 3.60
C ASP A 24 4.92 -14.67 4.08
N LYS A 25 6.02 -15.42 4.20
CA LYS A 25 7.33 -14.87 4.61
C LYS A 25 8.01 -14.05 3.51
N THR A 26 7.56 -14.21 2.26
CA THR A 26 8.18 -13.60 1.07
C THR A 26 7.72 -12.16 0.84
N THR A 27 6.60 -11.77 1.43
CA THR A 27 6.01 -10.44 1.35
C THR A 27 6.08 -9.77 2.71
N GLN A 28 6.44 -8.50 2.74
CA GLN A 28 6.62 -7.74 3.97
C GLN A 28 5.94 -6.39 3.83
N LEU A 29 5.62 -5.80 4.98
CA LEU A 29 4.93 -4.52 5.11
C LEU A 29 5.65 -3.66 6.13
N VAL A 30 5.95 -2.42 5.74
CA VAL A 30 6.46 -1.36 6.60
C VAL A 30 5.53 -0.16 6.53
N GLN A 31 5.38 0.51 7.67
CA GLN A 31 4.53 1.68 7.81
C GLN A 31 5.27 2.74 8.62
N PHE A 32 5.05 3.99 8.26
CA PHE A 32 5.47 5.14 9.04
C PHE A 32 4.42 6.24 8.86
N ALA A 33 3.70 6.57 9.93
CA ALA A 33 2.56 7.49 9.87
C ALA A 33 1.55 7.09 8.76
N ASN A 34 1.27 7.99 7.82
CA ASN A 34 0.38 7.76 6.68
C ASN A 34 1.04 7.01 5.51
N ASP A 35 2.35 6.82 5.54
CA ASP A 35 3.07 6.18 4.45
C ASP A 35 3.16 4.67 4.69
N THR A 36 2.84 3.91 3.65
CA THR A 36 2.84 2.45 3.66
C THR A 36 3.65 1.94 2.47
N ALA A 37 4.58 1.03 2.72
CA ALA A 37 5.33 0.34 1.67
C ALA A 37 5.29 -1.16 1.89
N ALA A 38 5.17 -1.90 0.79
CA ALA A 38 5.22 -3.35 0.77
C ALA A 38 6.20 -3.83 -0.28
N TRP A 39 6.89 -4.93 0.00
CA TRP A 39 7.80 -5.55 -0.94
C TRP A 39 7.67 -7.06 -0.89
N ALA A 40 7.99 -7.70 -2.02
CA ALA A 40 8.02 -9.15 -2.13
C ALA A 40 9.36 -9.61 -2.72
N THR A 41 9.91 -10.68 -2.16
CA THR A 41 11.17 -11.28 -2.61
C THR A 41 10.90 -12.63 -3.27
N ALA A 42 11.38 -12.80 -4.50
CA ALA A 42 11.31 -14.07 -5.22
C ALA A 42 12.48 -14.18 -6.22
N ILE A 43 12.87 -15.42 -6.55
CA ILE A 43 13.90 -15.71 -7.56
C ILE A 43 13.47 -15.17 -8.94
N ASN A 44 12.18 -15.30 -9.26
CA ASN A 44 11.62 -14.82 -10.51
C ASN A 44 10.92 -13.46 -10.28
N PRO A 45 11.27 -12.39 -11.02
CA PRO A 45 10.65 -11.07 -10.86
C PRO A 45 9.13 -11.10 -11.15
N THR A 46 8.68 -11.94 -12.08
CA THR A 46 7.25 -12.15 -12.34
C THR A 46 6.54 -12.70 -11.11
N ARG A 47 7.17 -13.63 -10.39
CA ARG A 47 6.61 -14.18 -9.15
C ARG A 47 6.53 -13.12 -8.05
N ALA A 48 7.58 -12.30 -7.89
CA ALA A 48 7.57 -11.18 -6.94
C ALA A 48 6.45 -10.18 -7.25
N LYS A 49 6.28 -9.83 -8.53
CA LYS A 49 5.17 -8.98 -9.00
C LYS A 49 3.81 -9.57 -8.68
N THR A 50 3.59 -10.86 -8.94
CA THR A 50 2.32 -11.54 -8.62
C THR A 50 2.03 -11.52 -7.12
N LEU A 51 3.03 -11.81 -6.28
CA LEU A 51 2.90 -11.77 -4.82
C LEU A 51 2.49 -10.38 -4.33
N LEU A 52 3.23 -9.35 -4.78
CA LEU A 52 2.96 -7.98 -4.38
C LEU A 52 1.60 -7.50 -4.90
N GLN A 53 1.21 -7.85 -6.12
CA GLN A 53 -0.11 -7.53 -6.67
C GLN A 53 -1.24 -8.16 -5.86
N HIS A 54 -1.12 -9.43 -5.48
CA HIS A 54 -2.11 -10.10 -4.65
C HIS A 54 -2.26 -9.42 -3.30
N TYR A 55 -1.14 -9.03 -2.68
CA TYR A 55 -1.16 -8.28 -1.44
C TYR A 55 -1.80 -6.89 -1.61
N THR A 56 -1.45 -6.14 -2.66
CA THR A 56 -2.03 -4.84 -2.97
C THR A 56 -3.55 -4.90 -3.14
N ILE A 57 -4.08 -5.93 -3.81
CA ILE A 57 -5.54 -6.12 -3.96
C ILE A 57 -6.20 -6.33 -2.59
N SER A 58 -5.60 -7.15 -1.72
CA SER A 58 -6.11 -7.35 -0.36
C SER A 58 -6.07 -6.07 0.47
N LEU A 59 -4.99 -5.30 0.34
CA LEU A 59 -4.80 -4.04 1.04
C LEU A 59 -5.80 -2.98 0.56
N GLU A 60 -6.05 -2.89 -0.75
CA GLU A 60 -7.04 -2.00 -1.33
C GLU A 60 -8.45 -2.32 -0.82
N GLY A 61 -8.83 -3.60 -0.75
CA GLY A 61 -10.10 -4.02 -0.18
C GLY A 61 -10.28 -3.57 1.28
N TRP A 62 -9.22 -3.69 2.08
CA TRP A 62 -9.20 -3.21 3.45
C TRP A 62 -9.25 -1.67 3.53
N MET A 63 -8.45 -0.95 2.73
CA MET A 63 -8.47 0.52 2.67
C MET A 63 -9.86 1.04 2.30
N LYS A 64 -10.52 0.41 1.32
CA LYS A 64 -11.89 0.74 0.91
C LYS A 64 -12.90 0.54 2.05
N HIS A 65 -12.78 -0.53 2.82
CA HIS A 65 -13.63 -0.78 3.99
C HIS A 65 -13.51 0.36 5.01
N TRP A 66 -12.29 0.84 5.25
CA TRP A 66 -11.99 1.94 6.16
C TRP A 66 -12.11 3.34 5.53
N ARG A 67 -12.64 3.43 4.30
CA ARG A 67 -12.81 4.69 3.54
C ARG A 67 -11.50 5.45 3.30
N LEU A 68 -10.36 4.75 3.35
CA LEU A 68 -9.05 5.26 2.99
C LEU A 68 -8.92 5.26 1.46
N ARG A 69 -8.36 6.34 0.91
CA ARG A 69 -8.10 6.47 -0.52
C ARG A 69 -6.60 6.62 -0.78
N PRO A 70 -5.92 5.57 -1.26
CA PRO A 70 -4.53 5.71 -1.69
C PRO A 70 -4.45 6.71 -2.85
N ASN A 71 -3.39 7.52 -2.90
CA ASN A 71 -3.18 8.47 -3.98
C ASN A 71 -2.39 7.79 -5.11
N PRO A 72 -3.04 7.42 -6.24
CA PRO A 72 -2.37 6.68 -7.31
C PRO A 72 -1.24 7.49 -7.96
N ASN A 73 -1.34 8.82 -7.96
CA ASN A 73 -0.32 9.70 -8.55
C ASN A 73 0.94 9.82 -7.69
N LYS A 74 0.84 9.49 -6.39
CA LYS A 74 1.97 9.45 -5.46
C LYS A 74 2.44 8.02 -5.15
N SER A 75 1.70 7.02 -5.62
CA SER A 75 2.03 5.61 -5.40
C SER A 75 2.86 5.10 -6.56
N SER A 76 3.89 4.31 -6.28
CA SER A 76 4.77 3.76 -7.31
C SER A 76 5.03 2.28 -7.06
N PHE A 77 5.31 1.56 -8.15
CA PHE A 77 5.71 0.16 -8.14
C PHE A 77 7.11 0.06 -8.73
N LEU A 78 8.06 -0.44 -7.95
CA LEU A 78 9.47 -0.56 -8.33
C LEU A 78 9.89 -2.02 -8.32
N ILE A 79 10.68 -2.42 -9.32
CA ILE A 79 11.30 -3.75 -9.39
C ILE A 79 12.81 -3.57 -9.20
N PHE A 80 13.35 -4.23 -8.18
CA PHE A 80 14.80 -4.36 -7.99
C PHE A 80 15.23 -5.75 -8.47
N THR A 81 16.20 -5.80 -9.38
CA THR A 81 16.82 -7.06 -9.81
C THR A 81 18.33 -6.94 -9.70
N ASP A 82 19.01 -8.02 -9.33
CA ASP A 82 20.48 -8.06 -9.26
C ASP A 82 21.15 -8.13 -10.65
N LYS A 83 20.37 -8.04 -11.73
CA LYS A 83 20.91 -7.91 -13.08
C LYS A 83 21.41 -6.48 -13.24
N ARG A 84 22.72 -6.31 -13.42
CA ARG A 84 23.31 -5.04 -13.86
C ARG A 84 22.74 -4.68 -15.25
N PRO A 85 22.45 -3.40 -15.52
CA PRO A 85 21.97 -2.95 -16.83
C PRO A 85 22.99 -3.24 -17.95
#